data_AF-A0A0G9JYJ5-F1
#
_entry.id   AF-A0A0G9JYJ5-F1
#
_cell.length_a   1.000
_cell.length_b   1.000
_cell.length_c   1.000
_cell.angle_alpha   90.00
_cell.angle_beta   90.00
_cell.angle_gamma   90.00
#
_symmetry.space_group_name_H-M   'P 1'
#
loop_
_entity.id
_entity.type
_entity.pdbx_description
1 polymer ?
#
loop_
_entity_poly.entity_id
_entity_poly.type
_entity_poly.pdbx_seq_one_letter_code
_entity_poly.pdbx_strand_id
1 'polypeptide(L)'
;MNISLFEDLIKELSLKYEMQDIDILTIFVESAEEIFNTNIQIIKKNDVVHLSKIENNKKINLNKNTLKKISTIFEDKLINSNKKIQIENAKKMLKNKAIIFFEILKKEENFFICSFNNLIAFLPFGNIPIVDFDNFSIGSKHYGIVHSYSFNKNEIVLNCKHNLVEIKKVKSVILNINVTKVNRFYGQRIKIYTDTIPNKTLINNLKMLYAKEKVIFVKVKNV
;
A
#
# COMPACT_ATOMS: atom_id res chain seq x y z
N MET A 1 -17.05 -27.09 -15.51
CA MET A 1 -16.07 -27.13 -14.40
C MET A 1 -16.81 -27.44 -13.12
N ASN A 2 -16.23 -28.21 -12.20
CA ASN A 2 -16.87 -28.48 -10.90
C ASN A 2 -17.01 -27.19 -10.08
N ILE A 3 -18.06 -27.05 -9.26
CA ILE A 3 -18.29 -25.84 -8.44
C ILE A 3 -17.18 -25.62 -7.42
N SER A 4 -16.77 -26.65 -6.67
CA SER A 4 -15.76 -26.49 -5.62
C SER A 4 -14.44 -26.00 -6.20
N LEU A 5 -13.99 -26.63 -7.30
CA LEU A 5 -12.76 -26.24 -7.98
C LEU A 5 -12.82 -24.79 -8.49
N PHE A 6 -13.98 -24.34 -8.96
CA PHE A 6 -14.14 -22.96 -9.43
C PHE A 6 -14.04 -21.97 -8.27
N GLU A 7 -14.70 -22.26 -7.14
CA GLU A 7 -14.66 -21.39 -5.97
C GLU A 7 -13.27 -21.35 -5.32
N ASP A 8 -12.55 -22.46 -5.30
CA ASP A 8 -11.18 -22.51 -4.79
C ASP A 8 -10.23 -21.66 -5.65
N LEU A 9 -10.35 -21.71 -6.98
CA LEU A 9 -9.57 -20.85 -7.87
C LEU A 9 -9.90 -19.37 -7.67
N ILE A 10 -11.18 -19.01 -7.46
CA ILE A 10 -11.56 -17.62 -7.19
C ILE A 10 -10.91 -17.14 -5.90
N LYS A 11 -10.95 -17.94 -4.82
CA LYS A 11 -10.30 -17.61 -3.55
C LYS A 11 -8.78 -17.47 -3.69
N GLU A 12 -8.14 -18.37 -4.42
CA GLU A 12 -6.70 -18.30 -4.70
C GLU A 12 -6.34 -16.99 -5.40
N LEU A 13 -7.11 -16.60 -6.42
CA LEU A 13 -6.93 -15.34 -7.14
C LEU A 13 -7.20 -14.12 -6.27
N SER A 14 -8.28 -14.14 -5.47
CA SER A 14 -8.58 -13.08 -4.52
C SER A 14 -7.44 -12.83 -3.55
N LEU A 15 -6.81 -13.90 -3.03
CA LEU A 15 -5.63 -13.78 -2.17
C LEU A 15 -4.41 -13.26 -2.93
N LYS A 16 -4.15 -13.80 -4.13
CA LYS A 16 -3.00 -13.43 -4.95
C LYS A 16 -3.03 -11.97 -5.41
N TYR A 17 -4.20 -11.44 -5.74
CA TYR A 17 -4.38 -10.09 -6.26
C TYR A 17 -4.94 -9.10 -5.23
N GLU A 18 -5.23 -9.55 -4.00
CA GLU A 18 -5.83 -8.75 -2.93
C GLU A 18 -7.16 -8.08 -3.31
N MET A 19 -7.97 -8.83 -4.04
CA MET A 19 -9.28 -8.38 -4.53
C MET A 19 -10.38 -9.16 -3.84
N GLN A 20 -11.61 -8.60 -3.80
CA GLN A 20 -12.74 -9.37 -3.31
C GLN A 20 -13.13 -10.42 -4.36
N ASP A 21 -13.67 -11.56 -3.92
CA ASP A 21 -14.16 -12.61 -4.82
C ASP A 21 -15.11 -12.07 -5.90
N ILE A 22 -15.93 -11.08 -5.54
CA ILE A 22 -16.86 -10.43 -6.47
C ILE A 22 -16.15 -9.64 -7.57
N ASP A 23 -15.01 -9.02 -7.28
CA ASP A 23 -14.22 -8.28 -8.27
C ASP A 23 -13.58 -9.26 -9.27
N ILE A 24 -13.01 -10.36 -8.76
CA ILE A 24 -12.45 -11.44 -9.60
C ILE A 24 -13.53 -12.03 -10.52
N LEU A 25 -14.72 -12.31 -9.98
CA LEU A 25 -15.84 -12.84 -10.75
C LEU A 25 -16.33 -11.85 -11.81
N THR A 26 -16.41 -10.57 -11.47
CA THR A 26 -16.81 -9.50 -12.40
C THR A 26 -15.82 -9.42 -13.56
N ILE A 27 -14.52 -9.39 -13.27
CA ILE A 27 -13.48 -9.36 -14.30
C ILE A 27 -13.54 -10.62 -15.17
N PHE A 28 -13.80 -11.79 -14.58
CA PHE A 28 -13.95 -13.04 -15.34
C PHE A 28 -15.14 -12.99 -16.30
N VAL A 29 -16.28 -12.44 -15.87
CA VAL A 29 -17.46 -12.22 -16.73
C VAL A 29 -17.12 -11.24 -17.84
N GLU A 30 -16.58 -10.07 -17.53
CA GLU A 30 -16.20 -9.05 -18.53
C GLU A 30 -15.20 -9.60 -19.57
N SER A 31 -14.25 -10.44 -19.15
CA SER A 31 -13.33 -11.12 -20.07
C SER A 31 -14.05 -12.12 -20.96
N ALA A 32 -15.02 -12.85 -20.44
CA ALA A 32 -15.83 -13.76 -21.23
C ALA A 32 -16.74 -13.02 -22.22
N GLU A 33 -17.36 -11.91 -21.80
CA GLU A 33 -18.18 -11.06 -22.66
C GLU A 33 -17.40 -10.53 -23.85
N GLU A 34 -16.14 -10.13 -23.65
CA GLU A 34 -15.25 -9.69 -24.72
C GLU A 34 -14.92 -10.82 -25.70
N ILE A 35 -14.63 -12.03 -25.22
CA ILE A 35 -14.33 -13.20 -26.07
C ILE A 35 -15.56 -13.65 -26.86
N PHE A 36 -16.74 -13.63 -26.26
CA PHE A 36 -17.98 -14.14 -26.88
C PHE A 36 -18.85 -13.08 -27.53
N ASN A 37 -18.46 -11.81 -27.40
CA ASN A 37 -19.12 -10.62 -27.91
C ASN A 37 -20.64 -10.61 -27.60
N THR A 38 -20.99 -10.83 -26.34
CA THR A 38 -22.37 -10.93 -25.84
C THR A 38 -22.36 -10.83 -24.32
N ASN A 39 -23.48 -10.45 -23.71
CA ASN A 39 -23.58 -10.40 -22.26
C ASN A 39 -23.61 -11.82 -21.66
N ILE A 40 -22.82 -12.04 -20.61
CA ILE A 40 -22.59 -13.35 -20.01
C ILE A 40 -22.98 -13.34 -18.54
N GLN A 41 -23.55 -14.44 -18.07
CA GLN A 41 -23.72 -14.71 -16.65
C GLN A 41 -23.10 -16.07 -16.28
N ILE A 42 -22.60 -16.16 -15.05
CA ILE A 42 -22.14 -17.42 -14.46
C ILE A 42 -23.34 -18.15 -13.87
N ILE A 43 -23.52 -19.42 -14.25
CA ILE A 43 -24.53 -20.29 -13.66
C ILE A 43 -23.86 -21.47 -12.95
N LYS A 44 -24.23 -21.64 -11.68
CA LYS A 44 -23.86 -22.78 -10.83
C LYS A 44 -25.07 -23.69 -10.67
N LYS A 45 -25.09 -24.85 -11.33
CA LYS A 45 -26.21 -25.80 -11.25
C LYS A 45 -25.72 -27.23 -11.36
N ASN A 46 -26.27 -28.13 -10.56
CA ASN A 46 -25.96 -29.56 -10.56
C ASN A 46 -24.44 -29.83 -10.44
N ASP A 47 -23.77 -29.19 -9.48
CA ASP A 47 -22.33 -29.30 -9.24
C ASP A 47 -21.41 -28.87 -10.42
N VAL A 48 -21.98 -28.14 -11.39
CA VAL A 48 -21.24 -27.64 -12.55
C VAL A 48 -21.40 -26.14 -12.70
N VAL A 49 -20.26 -25.47 -12.88
CA VAL A 49 -20.18 -24.07 -13.34
C VAL A 49 -20.10 -24.04 -14.86
N HIS A 50 -20.95 -23.20 -15.45
CA HIS A 50 -20.93 -22.86 -16.85
C HIS A 50 -21.27 -21.39 -17.04
N LEU A 51 -20.94 -20.86 -18.22
CA LEU A 51 -21.37 -19.54 -18.66
C LEU A 51 -22.66 -19.68 -19.47
N SER A 52 -23.53 -18.68 -19.39
CA SER A 52 -24.75 -18.61 -20.20
C SER A 52 -24.83 -17.24 -20.85
N LYS A 53 -25.16 -17.21 -22.15
CA LYS A 53 -25.49 -15.98 -22.85
C LYS A 53 -26.83 -15.46 -22.35
N ILE A 54 -26.88 -14.21 -21.89
CA ILE A 54 -28.11 -13.65 -21.32
C ILE A 54 -29.24 -13.58 -22.37
N GLU A 55 -28.89 -13.29 -23.63
CA GLU A 55 -29.86 -13.08 -24.72
C GLU A 55 -30.69 -14.32 -25.08
N ASN A 56 -30.10 -15.52 -25.01
CA ASN A 56 -30.72 -16.75 -25.50
C ASN A 56 -30.49 -17.97 -24.60
N ASN A 57 -29.94 -17.76 -23.40
CA ASN A 57 -29.59 -18.80 -22.42
C ASN A 57 -28.70 -19.92 -22.99
N LYS A 58 -27.97 -19.67 -24.09
CA LYS A 58 -27.10 -20.68 -24.69
C LYS A 58 -25.93 -20.95 -23.74
N LYS A 59 -25.81 -22.21 -23.33
CA LYS A 59 -24.77 -22.72 -22.45
C LYS A 59 -23.40 -22.71 -23.15
N ILE A 60 -22.39 -22.23 -22.43
CA ILE A 60 -20.98 -22.28 -22.80
C ILE A 60 -20.23 -23.07 -21.71
N ASN A 61 -19.69 -24.22 -22.09
CA ASN A 61 -18.95 -25.09 -21.18
C ASN A 61 -17.54 -24.52 -20.90
N LEU A 62 -17.19 -24.45 -19.61
CA LEU A 62 -15.83 -24.12 -19.14
C LEU A 62 -14.92 -25.35 -19.26
N ASN A 63 -14.55 -25.70 -20.49
CA ASN A 63 -13.52 -26.70 -20.79
C ASN A 63 -12.15 -26.02 -20.97
N LYS A 64 -11.09 -26.83 -21.15
CA LYS A 64 -9.71 -26.33 -21.30
C LYS A 64 -9.56 -25.29 -22.43
N ASN A 65 -10.22 -25.48 -23.56
CA ASN A 65 -10.14 -24.56 -24.70
C ASN A 65 -10.85 -23.23 -24.41
N THR A 66 -12.03 -23.28 -23.80
CA THR A 66 -12.78 -22.08 -23.39
C THR A 66 -11.99 -21.29 -22.35
N LEU A 67 -11.49 -21.96 -21.31
CA LEU A 67 -10.71 -21.32 -20.25
C LEU A 67 -9.44 -20.68 -20.80
N LYS A 68 -8.73 -21.35 -21.72
CA LYS A 68 -7.53 -20.80 -22.37
C LYS A 68 -7.82 -19.53 -23.18
N LYS A 69 -8.99 -19.42 -23.81
CA LYS A 69 -9.38 -18.20 -24.54
C LYS A 69 -9.66 -17.04 -23.58
N ILE A 70 -10.37 -17.31 -22.49
CA ILE A 70 -10.71 -16.30 -21.49
C ILE A 70 -9.46 -15.86 -20.72
N SER A 71 -8.57 -16.79 -20.37
CA SER A 71 -7.44 -16.55 -19.48
C SER A 71 -6.50 -15.45 -19.98
N THR A 72 -6.25 -15.37 -21.29
CA THR A 72 -5.37 -14.34 -21.85
C THR A 72 -5.87 -12.92 -21.55
N ILE A 73 -7.15 -12.64 -21.76
CA ILE A 73 -7.74 -11.33 -21.48
C ILE A 73 -7.94 -11.13 -19.97
N PHE A 74 -8.32 -12.19 -19.28
CA PHE A 74 -8.58 -12.19 -17.85
C PHE A 74 -7.37 -11.82 -17.01
N GLU A 75 -6.20 -12.40 -17.29
CA GLU A 75 -4.96 -12.11 -16.56
C GLU A 75 -4.55 -10.64 -16.70
N ASP A 76 -4.64 -10.08 -17.91
CA ASP A 76 -4.33 -8.67 -18.15
C ASP A 76 -5.30 -7.74 -17.40
N LYS A 77 -6.61 -8.05 -17.43
CA LYS A 77 -7.61 -7.26 -16.70
C LYS A 77 -7.44 -7.37 -15.18
N LEU A 78 -7.09 -8.53 -14.65
CA LEU A 78 -6.77 -8.72 -13.23
C LEU A 78 -5.60 -7.84 -12.79
N ILE A 79 -4.49 -7.90 -13.54
CA ILE A 79 -3.29 -7.11 -13.25
C ILE A 79 -3.64 -5.61 -13.27
N ASN A 80 -4.37 -5.15 -14.28
CA ASN A 80 -4.72 -3.74 -14.42
C ASN A 80 -5.72 -3.26 -13.36
N SER A 81 -6.67 -4.11 -12.97
CA SER A 81 -7.66 -3.77 -11.93
C SER A 81 -7.02 -3.71 -10.55
N ASN A 82 -6.16 -4.68 -10.20
CA ASN A 82 -5.37 -4.63 -8.97
C ASN A 82 -4.54 -3.34 -8.90
N LYS A 83 -3.80 -3.00 -9.97
CA LYS A 83 -3.04 -1.74 -10.05
C LYS A 83 -3.92 -0.51 -9.76
N LYS A 84 -5.11 -0.42 -10.33
CA LYS A 84 -6.05 0.69 -10.08
C LYS A 84 -6.47 0.76 -8.60
N ILE A 85 -6.78 -0.37 -7.99
CA ILE A 85 -7.15 -0.46 -6.57
C ILE A 85 -6.01 0.03 -5.69
N GLN A 86 -4.78 -0.40 -5.97
CA GLN A 86 -3.57 0.02 -5.24
C GLN A 86 -3.37 1.54 -5.29
N ILE A 87 -3.50 2.15 -6.48
CA ILE A 87 -3.35 3.60 -6.64
C ILE A 87 -4.49 4.37 -5.96
N GLU A 88 -5.74 3.90 -6.03
CA GLU A 88 -6.86 4.54 -5.30
C GLU A 88 -6.67 4.45 -3.77
N ASN A 89 -6.10 3.36 -3.26
CA ASN A 89 -5.70 3.26 -1.86
C ASN A 89 -4.61 4.28 -1.50
N ALA A 90 -3.58 4.40 -2.34
CA ALA A 90 -2.52 5.40 -2.15
C ALA A 90 -3.05 6.85 -2.17
N LYS A 91 -4.00 7.14 -3.06
CA LYS A 91 -4.69 8.44 -3.15
C LYS A 91 -5.47 8.76 -1.88
N LYS A 92 -6.21 7.81 -1.31
CA LYS A 92 -6.88 7.97 -0.01
C LYS A 92 -5.87 8.24 1.10
N MET A 93 -4.76 7.50 1.14
CA MET A 93 -3.70 7.71 2.13
C MET A 93 -3.06 9.09 2.01
N LEU A 94 -2.79 9.57 0.80
CA LEU A 94 -2.27 10.91 0.54
C LEU A 94 -3.23 11.99 1.04
N LYS A 95 -4.53 11.90 0.70
CA LYS A 95 -5.56 12.85 1.12
C LYS A 95 -5.67 12.92 2.65
N ASN A 96 -5.60 11.78 3.31
CA ASN A 96 -5.72 11.68 4.77
C ASN A 96 -4.38 11.93 5.50
N LYS A 97 -3.29 12.17 4.77
CA LYS A 97 -1.93 12.29 5.31
C LYS A 97 -1.56 11.11 6.23
N ALA A 98 -1.98 9.91 5.83
CA ALA A 98 -1.79 8.70 6.61
C ALA A 98 -0.29 8.39 6.77
N ILE A 99 0.14 8.15 8.01
CA ILE A 99 1.50 7.68 8.29
C ILE A 99 1.52 6.18 8.04
N ILE A 100 2.43 5.75 7.18
CA ILE A 100 2.65 4.35 6.84
C ILE A 100 3.92 3.84 7.52
N PHE A 101 3.94 2.54 7.78
CA PHE A 101 5.13 1.82 8.20
C PHE A 101 5.54 0.88 7.07
N PHE A 102 6.75 1.06 6.55
CA PHE A 102 7.22 0.38 5.34
C PHE A 102 8.58 -0.27 5.57
N GLU A 103 8.88 -1.28 4.76
CA GLU A 103 10.15 -2.00 4.73
C GLU A 103 10.89 -1.75 3.42
N ILE A 104 12.21 -1.57 3.49
CA ILE A 104 13.05 -1.45 2.29
C ILE A 104 13.32 -2.84 1.72
N LEU A 105 12.90 -3.06 0.48
CA LEU A 105 13.12 -4.33 -0.22
C LEU A 105 14.39 -4.31 -1.07
N LYS A 106 14.64 -3.19 -1.76
CA LYS A 106 15.76 -3.07 -2.71
C LYS A 106 16.26 -1.63 -2.79
N LYS A 107 17.55 -1.48 -3.05
CA LYS A 107 18.19 -0.21 -3.38
C LYS A 107 18.48 -0.14 -4.87
N GLU A 108 18.08 0.96 -5.50
CA GLU A 108 18.42 1.31 -6.88
C GLU A 108 19.32 2.56 -6.87
N GLU A 109 19.71 3.06 -8.05
CA GLU A 109 20.65 4.19 -8.19
C GLU A 109 20.20 5.45 -7.44
N ASN A 110 18.91 5.79 -7.49
CA ASN A 110 18.39 7.07 -6.99
C ASN A 110 17.19 6.94 -6.02
N PHE A 111 16.76 5.71 -5.72
CA PHE A 111 15.62 5.44 -4.85
C PHE A 111 15.71 4.06 -4.21
N PHE A 112 14.88 3.84 -3.19
CA PHE A 112 14.59 2.52 -2.63
C PHE A 112 13.23 2.01 -3.13
N ILE A 113 13.15 0.71 -3.41
CA ILE A 113 11.88 0.00 -3.54
C ILE A 113 11.47 -0.45 -2.15
N CYS A 114 10.26 -0.10 -1.76
CA CYS A 114 9.70 -0.31 -0.43
C CYS A 114 8.41 -1.11 -0.52
N SER A 115 8.08 -1.84 0.54
CA SER A 115 6.76 -2.46 0.71
C SER A 115 6.06 -1.97 1.96
N PHE A 116 4.75 -1.81 1.87
CA PHE A 116 3.87 -1.58 3.02
C PHE A 116 2.46 -1.99 2.66
N ASN A 117 1.71 -2.60 3.58
CA ASN A 117 0.33 -3.06 3.34
C ASN A 117 0.20 -3.79 1.98
N ASN A 118 1.19 -4.63 1.65
CA ASN A 118 1.31 -5.38 0.40
C ASN A 118 1.36 -4.55 -0.89
N LEU A 119 1.54 -3.23 -0.78
CA LEU A 119 1.84 -2.32 -1.87
C LEU A 119 3.35 -2.20 -2.09
N ILE A 120 3.75 -2.02 -3.35
CA ILE A 120 5.11 -1.61 -3.72
C ILE A 120 5.14 -0.09 -3.95
N ALA A 121 6.13 0.56 -3.37
CA ALA A 121 6.32 1.99 -3.54
C ALA A 121 7.80 2.36 -3.67
N PHE A 122 8.02 3.59 -4.11
CA PHE A 122 9.33 4.14 -4.40
C PHE A 122 9.65 5.24 -3.39
N LEU A 123 10.82 5.17 -2.77
CA LEU A 123 11.33 6.20 -1.89
C LEU A 123 12.57 6.83 -2.52
N PRO A 124 12.42 7.98 -3.23
CA PRO A 124 13.56 8.74 -3.73
C PRO A 124 14.52 9.12 -2.62
N PHE A 125 15.84 9.07 -2.88
CA PHE A 125 16.83 9.48 -1.88
C PHE A 125 16.65 10.94 -1.44
N GLY A 126 16.20 11.80 -2.37
CA GLY A 126 15.83 13.19 -2.07
C GLY A 126 14.70 13.35 -1.04
N ASN A 127 13.92 12.30 -0.79
CA ASN A 127 12.82 12.28 0.18
C ASN A 127 13.22 11.72 1.55
N ILE A 128 14.51 11.45 1.76
CA ILE A 128 15.08 10.95 3.02
C ILE A 128 15.90 12.07 3.68
N PRO A 129 15.69 12.36 4.98
CA PRO A 129 16.61 13.21 5.73
C PRO A 129 18.05 12.74 5.58
N ILE A 130 18.95 13.59 5.07
CA ILE A 130 20.33 13.17 4.74
C ILE A 130 21.07 12.58 5.95
N VAL A 131 20.77 13.09 7.15
CA VAL A 131 21.37 12.62 8.40
C VAL A 131 20.90 11.24 8.84
N ASP A 132 19.74 10.80 8.36
CA ASP A 132 19.17 9.48 8.62
C ASP A 132 19.55 8.46 7.54
N PHE A 133 20.13 8.89 6.41
CA PHE A 133 20.25 8.07 5.22
C PHE A 133 20.98 6.74 5.47
N ASP A 134 22.00 6.76 6.34
CA ASP A 134 22.77 5.56 6.73
C ASP A 134 21.92 4.48 7.39
N ASN A 135 20.76 4.85 7.96
CA ASN A 135 19.83 3.90 8.60
C ASN A 135 18.91 3.19 7.59
N PHE A 136 18.95 3.58 6.30
CA PHE A 136 18.12 3.00 5.25
C PHE A 136 18.90 1.89 4.52
N SER A 137 18.75 0.66 5.03
CA SER A 137 19.31 -0.57 4.45
C SER A 137 18.21 -1.56 4.05
N ILE A 138 18.55 -2.54 3.20
CA ILE A 138 17.60 -3.62 2.85
C ILE A 138 17.13 -4.32 4.14
N GLY A 139 15.83 -4.58 4.25
CA GLY A 139 15.17 -5.15 5.42
C GLY A 139 14.87 -4.16 6.55
N SER A 140 15.38 -2.93 6.49
CA SER A 140 15.10 -1.91 7.50
C SER A 140 13.67 -1.36 7.36
N LYS A 141 13.07 -1.01 8.50
CA LYS A 141 11.67 -0.54 8.58
C LYS A 141 11.60 0.90 9.05
N HIS A 142 10.77 1.69 8.38
CA HIS A 142 10.71 3.14 8.58
C HIS A 142 9.27 3.65 8.54
N TYR A 143 9.08 4.85 9.10
CA TYR A 143 7.84 5.59 8.95
C TYR A 143 7.93 6.55 7.76
N GLY A 144 6.86 6.66 7.01
CA GLY A 144 6.74 7.60 5.89
C GLY A 144 5.30 8.05 5.69
N ILE A 145 5.10 8.84 4.64
CA ILE A 145 3.78 9.15 4.09
C ILE A 145 3.82 8.92 2.58
N VAL A 146 2.65 8.68 1.98
CA VAL A 146 2.51 8.82 0.54
C VAL A 146 2.67 10.31 0.18
N HIS A 147 3.55 10.61 -0.76
CA HIS A 147 3.82 11.96 -1.26
C HIS A 147 3.10 12.23 -2.57
N SER A 148 3.13 11.27 -3.48
CA SER A 148 2.44 11.34 -4.77
C SER A 148 2.15 9.94 -5.30
N TYR A 149 1.32 9.88 -6.34
CA TYR A 149 1.02 8.65 -7.07
C TYR A 149 0.84 8.97 -8.57
N SER A 150 1.01 7.97 -9.43
CA SER A 150 0.79 8.07 -10.87
C SER A 150 0.07 6.82 -11.39
N PHE A 151 -1.13 7.00 -11.96
CA PHE A 151 -1.84 5.91 -12.64
C PHE A 151 -1.09 5.44 -13.89
N ASN A 152 -0.59 6.38 -14.70
CA ASN A 152 0.06 6.07 -15.97
C ASN A 152 1.38 5.33 -15.78
N LYS A 153 2.13 5.67 -14.73
CA LYS A 153 3.42 5.02 -14.40
C LYS A 153 3.28 3.88 -13.41
N ASN A 154 2.10 3.69 -12.82
CA ASN A 154 1.86 2.76 -11.72
C ASN A 154 2.85 2.95 -10.56
N GLU A 155 3.03 4.20 -10.15
CA GLU A 155 4.02 4.57 -9.13
C GLU A 155 3.32 5.14 -7.90
N ILE A 156 3.76 4.70 -6.72
CA ILE A 156 3.45 5.31 -5.44
C ILE A 156 4.77 5.84 -4.89
N VAL A 157 4.85 7.13 -4.59
CA VAL A 157 6.07 7.76 -4.10
C VAL A 157 5.94 8.09 -2.63
N LEU A 158 6.93 7.69 -1.83
CA LEU A 158 6.97 7.91 -0.40
C LEU A 158 7.81 9.14 -0.04
N ASN A 159 7.52 9.72 1.12
CA ASN A 159 8.34 10.76 1.72
C ASN A 159 8.52 10.56 3.23
N CYS A 160 9.78 10.66 3.68
CA CYS A 160 10.17 10.62 5.08
C CYS A 160 10.41 12.01 5.67
N LYS A 161 10.61 13.04 4.82
CA LYS A 161 10.77 14.44 5.21
C LYS A 161 9.41 15.11 5.46
N HIS A 162 8.70 14.67 6.49
CA HIS A 162 7.39 15.24 6.83
C HIS A 162 7.15 15.38 8.33
N ASN A 163 6.52 16.47 8.77
CA ASN A 163 6.32 16.76 10.19
C ASN A 163 5.51 15.67 10.92
N LEU A 164 4.51 15.08 10.26
CA LEU A 164 3.74 13.97 10.85
C LEU A 164 4.58 12.71 11.06
N VAL A 165 5.54 12.45 10.17
CA VAL A 165 6.49 11.33 10.32
C VAL A 165 7.36 11.59 11.53
N GLU A 166 7.90 12.80 11.69
CA GLU A 166 8.72 13.15 12.84
C GLU A 166 7.93 13.09 14.16
N ILE A 167 6.69 13.59 14.19
CA ILE A 167 5.80 13.44 15.36
C ILE A 167 5.60 11.97 15.71
N LYS A 168 5.38 11.09 14.71
CA LYS A 168 5.21 9.65 14.94
C LYS A 168 6.47 9.02 15.51
N LYS A 169 7.64 9.33 14.95
CA LYS A 169 8.94 8.84 15.44
C LYS A 169 9.19 9.26 16.90
N VAL A 170 8.90 10.52 17.25
CA VAL A 170 9.01 10.96 18.65
C VAL A 170 8.03 10.22 19.55
N LYS A 171 6.76 10.10 19.14
CA LYS A 171 5.71 9.40 19.92
C LYS A 171 5.99 7.91 20.10
N SER A 172 6.72 7.26 19.20
CA SER A 172 7.13 5.85 19.40
C SER A 172 8.18 5.67 20.49
N VAL A 173 8.86 6.74 20.92
CA VAL A 173 9.89 6.71 21.98
C VAL A 173 9.37 7.32 23.28
N ILE A 174 8.63 8.42 23.17
CA ILE A 174 8.06 9.13 24.32
C ILE A 174 6.61 8.74 24.48
N LEU A 175 6.36 7.81 25.39
CA LEU A 175 5.02 7.40 25.80
C LEU A 175 4.40 8.44 26.73
N ASN A 176 3.08 8.60 26.67
CA ASN A 176 2.27 9.41 27.58
C ASN A 176 2.60 10.92 27.64
N ILE A 177 3.26 11.47 26.63
CA ILE A 177 3.43 12.92 26.48
C ILE A 177 2.72 13.39 25.22
N ASN A 178 1.93 14.45 25.35
CA ASN A 178 1.25 15.02 24.21
C ASN A 178 2.23 15.85 23.37
N VAL A 179 2.75 15.26 22.29
CA VAL A 179 3.55 15.96 21.28
C VAL A 179 2.62 16.63 20.27
N THR A 180 2.58 17.96 20.29
CA THR A 180 1.71 18.77 19.42
C THR A 180 2.39 19.13 18.10
N LYS A 181 3.71 19.31 18.12
CA LYS A 181 4.50 19.71 16.95
C LYS A 181 5.94 19.24 17.07
N VAL A 182 6.54 18.93 15.92
CA VAL A 182 7.98 18.68 15.81
C VAL A 182 8.51 19.47 14.63
N ASN A 183 9.56 20.26 14.87
CA ASN A 183 10.32 20.96 13.84
C ASN A 183 11.73 20.42 13.82
N ARG A 184 12.09 19.70 12.75
CA ARG A 184 13.43 19.17 12.57
C ARG A 184 14.20 20.01 11.56
N PHE A 185 15.36 20.50 11.98
CA PHE A 185 16.33 21.18 11.15
C PHE A 185 17.45 20.18 10.89
N TYR A 186 17.31 19.44 9.79
CA TYR A 186 18.08 18.23 9.50
C TYR A 186 19.60 18.44 9.68
N GLY A 187 20.17 17.68 10.61
CA GLY A 187 21.60 17.70 10.94
C GLY A 187 22.05 18.84 11.86
N GLN A 188 21.11 19.59 12.43
CA GLN A 188 21.42 20.64 13.39
C GLN A 188 20.69 20.42 14.71
N ARG A 189 19.35 20.45 14.66
CA ARG A 189 18.52 20.39 15.87
C ARG A 189 17.11 19.92 15.58
N ILE A 190 16.48 19.35 16.59
CA ILE A 190 15.06 19.02 16.61
C ILE A 190 14.38 19.76 17.76
N LYS A 191 13.30 20.47 17.46
CA LYS A 191 12.44 21.13 18.45
C LYS A 191 11.14 20.34 18.60
N ILE A 192 10.89 19.84 19.79
CA ILE A 192 9.72 19.03 20.14
C ILE A 192 8.84 19.86 21.06
N TYR A 193 7.61 20.10 20.64
CA TYR A 193 6.63 20.91 21.36
C TYR A 193 5.69 19.99 22.13
N THR A 194 5.61 20.19 23.44
CA THR A 194 4.91 19.30 24.37
C THR A 194 4.18 20.10 25.44
N ASP A 195 3.17 19.49 26.07
CA ASP A 195 2.53 20.02 27.27
C ASP A 195 3.42 19.91 28.53
N THR A 196 4.31 18.92 28.54
CA THR A 196 5.16 18.54 29.66
C THR A 196 6.60 18.26 29.21
N ILE A 197 7.59 18.58 30.04
CA ILE A 197 8.99 18.28 29.74
C ILE A 197 9.28 16.84 30.19
N PRO A 198 9.74 15.94 29.29
CA PRO A 198 10.05 14.57 29.65
C PRO A 198 11.19 14.46 30.65
N ASN A 199 11.22 13.34 31.38
CA ASN A 199 12.34 13.01 32.26
C ASN A 199 13.63 12.72 31.44
N LYS A 200 14.76 12.69 32.15
CA LYS A 200 16.10 12.50 31.54
C LYS A 200 16.21 11.19 30.74
N THR A 201 15.56 10.12 31.19
CA THR A 201 15.56 8.82 30.51
C THR A 201 14.90 8.89 29.13
N LEU A 202 13.72 9.50 29.04
CA LEU A 202 13.01 9.68 27.76
C LEU A 202 13.78 10.60 26.80
N ILE A 203 14.43 11.64 27.34
CA ILE A 203 15.32 12.51 26.55
C ILE A 203 16.50 11.72 25.98
N ASN A 204 17.11 10.82 26.77
CA ASN A 204 18.22 9.99 26.33
C ASN A 204 17.79 8.98 25.26
N ASN A 205 16.61 8.37 25.38
CA ASN A 205 16.10 7.45 24.35
C ASN A 205 15.93 8.15 23.00
N LEU A 206 15.48 9.42 22.99
CA LEU A 206 15.42 10.19 21.75
C LEU A 206 16.78 10.49 21.14
N LYS A 207 17.85 10.59 21.94
CA LYS A 207 19.21 10.74 21.40
C LYS A 207 19.67 9.50 20.65
N MET A 208 19.08 8.33 20.87
CA MET A 208 19.34 7.16 20.02
C MET A 208 18.77 7.35 18.62
N LEU A 209 17.59 7.98 18.52
CA LEU A 209 16.94 8.28 17.25
C LEU A 209 17.57 9.50 16.53
N TYR A 210 17.98 10.51 17.30
CA TYR A 210 18.52 11.78 16.80
C TYR A 210 19.95 12.00 17.28
N ALA A 211 20.81 10.99 17.14
CA ALA A 211 22.18 11.00 17.69
C ALA A 211 23.05 12.14 17.15
N LYS A 212 22.80 12.55 15.90
CA LYS A 212 23.56 13.60 15.20
C LYS A 212 22.98 15.01 15.41
N GLU A 213 21.95 15.18 16.24
CA GLU A 213 21.21 16.46 16.35
C GLU A 213 20.97 16.90 17.80
N LYS A 214 20.92 18.22 18.02
CA LYS A 214 20.55 18.77 19.33
C LYS A 214 19.03 18.66 19.55
N VAL A 215 18.62 17.87 20.55
CA VAL A 215 17.22 17.74 20.97
C VAL A 215 16.83 18.87 21.92
N ILE A 216 15.75 19.61 21.59
CA ILE A 216 15.24 20.73 22.37
C ILE A 216 13.75 20.53 22.63
N PHE A 217 13.35 20.59 23.90
CA PHE A 217 11.94 20.59 24.30
C PHE A 217 11.41 22.00 24.49
N VAL A 218 10.22 22.24 23.98
CA VAL A 218 9.51 23.51 24.13
C VAL A 218 8.16 23.23 24.79
N LYS A 219 8.02 23.64 26.06
CA LYS A 219 6.74 23.55 26.77
C LYS A 219 5.77 24.56 26.15
N VAL A 220 4.67 24.08 25.59
CA VAL A 220 3.56 24.92 25.12
C VAL A 220 2.56 25.04 26.26
N LYS A 221 2.23 26.26 26.66
CA LYS A 221 1.08 26.47 27.56
C LYS A 221 -0.18 26.20 26.76
N ASN A 222 -1.03 25.29 27.23
CA ASN A 222 -2.40 25.23 26.73
C ASN A 222 -3.03 26.59 27.06
N VAL A 223 -3.48 27.30 26.03
CA VAL A 223 -4.35 28.48 26.16
C VAL A 223 -5.78 27.98 26.09
#